data_AF-A0AAC9IHF3-F1
#
_entry.id   AF-A0AAC9IHF3-F1
#
_cell.length_a   1.000
_cell.length_b   1.000
_cell.length_c   1.000
_cell.angle_alpha   90.00
_cell.angle_beta   90.00
_cell.angle_gamma   90.00
#
_symmetry.space_group_name_H-M   'P 1'
#
loop_
_entity.id
_entity.type
_entity.pdbx_description
1 polymer ?
#
loop_
_entity_poly.entity_id
_entity_poly.type
_entity_poly.pdbx_seq_one_letter_code
_entity_poly.pdbx_strand_id
1 'polypeptide(L)'
;MNRTEFEAKLNEVYKGAVKPLTSYVSEHATLVFQCDKCGLKFFGKPNHMIGKEHQQHKCNYPYGDINGERFQIVSSSRNKRKKNSSKATSERFYEMVINDYTPKEIAKELDIPLVLVMDYFNKEGLI
;
A
#
# COMPACT_ATOMS: atom_id res chain seq x y z
N MET A 1 12.74 25.04 -6.56
CA MET A 1 12.73 25.96 -5.41
C MET A 1 14.11 26.00 -4.75
N ASN A 2 14.63 27.19 -4.44
CA ASN A 2 15.88 27.39 -3.71
C ASN A 2 15.67 27.28 -2.18
N ARG A 3 16.75 27.10 -1.41
CA ARG A 3 16.67 26.93 0.06
C ARG A 3 15.92 28.07 0.76
N THR A 4 16.24 29.32 0.43
CA THR A 4 15.63 30.52 1.02
C THR A 4 14.15 30.63 0.68
N GLU A 5 13.78 30.35 -0.56
CA GLU A 5 12.37 30.29 -1.00
C GLU A 5 11.60 29.21 -0.25
N PHE A 6 12.21 28.04 -0.03
CA PHE A 6 11.62 26.95 0.74
C PHE A 6 11.34 27.36 2.18
N GLU A 7 12.33 27.95 2.85
CA GLU A 7 12.19 28.43 4.24
C GLU A 7 11.10 29.51 4.35
N ALA A 8 11.00 30.43 3.39
CA ALA A 8 9.95 31.44 3.35
C ALA A 8 8.54 30.83 3.21
N LYS A 9 8.33 29.94 2.24
CA LYS A 9 7.01 29.29 2.06
C LYS A 9 6.65 28.37 3.22
N LEU A 10 7.64 27.68 3.81
CA LEU A 10 7.40 26.89 5.02
C LEU A 10 6.95 27.77 6.18
N ASN A 11 7.55 28.95 6.32
CA ASN A 11 7.17 29.92 7.34
C ASN A 11 5.77 30.49 7.09
N GLU A 12 5.37 30.73 5.84
CA GLU A 12 4.00 31.14 5.49
C GLU A 12 2.96 30.08 5.89
N VAL A 13 3.21 28.81 5.55
CA VAL A 13 2.28 27.70 5.83
C VAL A 13 2.14 27.43 7.33
N TYR A 14 3.26 27.39 8.06
CA TYR A 14 3.26 27.00 9.48
C TYR A 14 3.36 28.17 10.46
N LYS A 15 3.43 29.42 9.98
CA LYS A 15 3.63 30.64 10.79
C LYS A 15 4.81 30.50 11.75
N GLY A 16 5.92 29.92 11.26
CA GLY A 16 7.15 29.70 12.02
C GLY A 16 7.14 28.51 12.98
N ALA A 17 6.03 27.76 13.05
CA ALA A 17 5.90 26.64 13.98
C ALA A 17 6.70 25.39 13.58
N VAL A 18 7.10 25.25 12.32
CA VAL A 18 7.85 24.10 11.80
C VAL A 18 9.15 24.57 11.20
N LYS A 19 10.26 23.98 11.65
CA LYS A 19 11.62 24.30 11.21
C LYS A 19 12.32 23.06 10.66
N PRO A 20 13.06 23.19 9.54
CA PRO A 20 13.93 22.12 9.07
C PRO A 20 15.17 22.03 9.97
N LEU A 21 15.54 20.82 10.40
CA LEU A 21 16.81 20.55 11.10
C LEU A 21 17.94 20.25 10.13
N THR A 22 17.59 19.65 8.99
CA THR A 22 18.54 19.28 7.93
C THR A 22 18.53 20.29 6.80
N SER A 23 19.67 20.48 6.15
CA SER A 23 19.79 21.35 4.98
C SER A 23 18.86 20.92 3.84
N TYR A 24 18.18 21.89 3.24
CA TYR A 24 17.37 21.66 2.05
C TYR A 24 18.25 21.21 0.87
N VAL A 25 17.87 20.10 0.23
CA VAL A 25 18.55 19.55 -0.95
C VAL A 25 17.68 19.68 -2.19
N SER A 26 16.44 19.19 -2.12
CA SER A 26 15.47 19.27 -3.21
C SER A 26 14.04 19.09 -2.70
N GLU A 27 13.05 19.38 -3.54
CA GLU A 27 11.63 19.31 -3.17
C GLU A 27 11.15 17.87 -2.84
N HIS A 28 11.86 16.87 -3.38
CA HIS A 28 11.53 15.45 -3.25
C HIS A 28 12.41 14.72 -2.22
N ALA A 29 13.49 15.34 -1.76
CA ALA A 29 14.37 14.79 -0.75
C ALA A 29 13.68 14.78 0.62
N THR A 30 13.86 13.69 1.37
CA THR A 30 13.35 13.59 2.73
C THR A 30 14.25 14.38 3.67
N LEU A 31 13.66 15.30 4.44
CA LEU A 31 14.31 16.15 5.43
C LEU A 31 13.73 15.86 6.82
N VAL A 32 14.49 16.21 7.86
CA VAL A 32 14.01 16.20 9.24
C VAL A 32 13.45 17.56 9.59
N PHE A 33 12.25 17.57 10.12
CA PHE A 33 11.56 18.75 10.63
C PHE A 33 11.31 18.62 12.12
N GLN A 34 11.25 19.76 12.81
CA GLN A 34 10.77 19.87 14.18
C GLN A 34 9.64 20.88 14.22
N CYS A 35 8.57 20.49 14.90
CA CYS A 35 7.49 21.42 15.21
C CYS A 35 7.67 21.95 16.64
N ASP A 36 7.76 23.26 16.80
CA ASP A 36 7.86 23.92 18.10
C ASP A 36 6.54 23.88 18.88
N LYS A 37 5.39 23.77 18.18
CA LYS A 37 4.07 23.71 18.83
C LYS A 37 3.79 22.38 19.53
N CYS A 38 4.20 21.26 18.94
CA CYS A 38 3.98 19.92 19.52
C CYS A 38 5.27 19.21 19.95
N GLY A 39 6.44 19.82 19.74
CA GLY A 39 7.75 19.26 20.07
C GLY A 39 8.19 18.08 19.20
N LEU A 40 7.37 17.63 18.24
CA LEU A 40 7.64 16.43 17.47
C LEU A 40 8.72 16.67 16.43
N LYS A 41 9.66 15.71 16.34
CA LYS A 41 10.62 15.59 15.23
C LYS A 41 10.15 14.52 14.26
N PHE A 42 10.16 14.81 12.96
CA PHE A 42 9.61 13.91 11.95
C PHE A 42 10.31 14.05 10.61
N PHE A 43 10.18 13.00 9.79
CA PHE A 43 10.67 13.00 8.42
C PHE A 43 9.57 13.46 7.47
N GLY A 44 9.91 14.34 6.53
CA GLY A 44 8.97 14.84 5.54
C GLY A 44 9.69 15.27 4.27
N LYS A 45 8.94 15.37 3.16
CA LYS A 45 9.46 15.97 1.92
C LYS A 45 9.00 17.43 1.85
N PRO A 46 9.84 18.38 1.43
CA PRO A 46 9.44 19.77 1.23
C PRO A 46 8.13 19.95 0.45
N ASN A 47 7.96 19.21 -0.64
CA ASN A 47 6.74 19.26 -1.45
C ASN A 47 5.49 18.81 -0.67
N HIS A 48 5.62 17.86 0.27
CA HIS A 48 4.49 17.44 1.12
C HIS A 48 4.17 18.49 2.18
N MET A 49 5.19 19.18 2.67
CA MET A 49 5.04 20.20 3.71
C MET A 49 4.41 21.50 3.20
N ILE A 50 4.63 21.85 1.93
CA ILE A 50 4.14 23.10 1.33
C ILE A 50 3.02 22.86 0.33
N GLY A 51 3.13 21.85 -0.53
CA GLY A 51 2.26 21.68 -1.70
C GLY A 51 1.04 20.78 -1.50
N LYS A 52 1.03 19.86 -0.53
CA LYS A 52 -0.07 18.89 -0.34
C LYS A 52 -0.68 19.01 1.05
N GLU A 53 -1.78 19.74 1.16
CA GLU A 53 -2.45 19.99 2.45
C GLU A 53 -2.75 18.72 3.27
N HIS A 54 -3.21 17.65 2.60
CA HIS A 54 -3.47 16.35 3.25
C HIS A 54 -2.20 15.58 3.69
N GLN A 55 -1.01 16.07 3.36
CA GLN A 55 0.28 15.52 3.78
C GLN A 55 1.09 16.46 4.67
N GLN A 56 0.55 17.65 4.95
CA GLN A 56 1.13 18.61 5.88
C GLN A 56 1.14 18.07 7.31
N HIS A 57 2.08 18.58 8.12
CA HIS A 57 2.12 18.29 9.54
C HIS A 57 0.88 18.89 10.23
N LYS A 58 0.19 18.07 11.04
CA LYS A 58 -0.86 18.53 11.94
C LYS A 58 -0.45 18.22 13.37
N CYS A 59 -0.38 19.25 14.22
CA CYS A 59 -0.08 19.07 15.64
C CYS A 59 -1.16 18.22 16.31
N ASN A 60 -0.76 17.38 17.27
CA ASN A 60 -1.64 16.52 18.06
C ASN A 60 -2.38 15.42 17.26
N TYR A 61 -2.01 15.23 15.99
CA TYR A 61 -2.43 14.07 15.22
C TYR A 61 -1.28 13.07 15.17
N PRO A 62 -1.53 11.76 15.36
CA PRO A 62 -0.52 10.74 15.10
C PRO A 62 -0.06 10.89 13.64
N TYR A 63 1.24 10.74 13.39
CA TYR A 63 1.76 10.73 12.03
C TYR A 63 1.15 9.53 11.30
N GLY A 64 0.14 9.79 10.48
CA GLY A 64 -0.92 8.83 10.19
C GLY A 64 -2.04 9.45 9.34
N ASP A 65 -3.14 8.73 9.15
CA ASP A 65 -4.42 9.33 8.82
C ASP A 65 -5.05 9.82 10.14
N ILE A 66 -6.25 10.37 10.10
CA ILE A 66 -6.98 10.83 11.29
C ILE A 66 -7.10 9.75 12.39
N ASN A 67 -6.93 8.47 12.04
CA ASN A 67 -7.00 7.31 12.92
C ASN A 67 -5.62 6.68 13.23
N GLY A 68 -4.52 7.17 12.64
CA GLY A 68 -3.19 6.59 12.78
C GLY A 68 -2.87 5.39 11.86
N GLU A 69 -3.73 5.07 10.89
CA GLU A 69 -3.61 3.86 10.05
C GLU A 69 -2.77 4.06 8.78
N ARG A 70 -2.23 5.26 8.50
CA ARG A 70 -1.49 5.56 7.24
C ARG A 70 -0.36 4.57 6.97
N PHE A 71 0.29 4.07 8.02
CA PHE A 71 1.37 3.08 7.89
C PHE A 71 0.87 1.66 7.59
N GLN A 72 -0.42 1.35 7.76
CA GLN A 72 -1.00 0.06 7.41
C GLN A 72 -1.22 -0.13 5.89
N ILE A 73 -1.33 0.98 5.14
CA ILE A 73 -1.74 0.95 3.72
C ILE A 73 -0.56 1.10 2.76
N VAL A 74 0.59 1.62 3.22
CA VAL A 74 1.72 1.98 2.32
C VAL A 74 2.35 0.76 1.62
N SER A 75 2.10 -0.46 2.11
CA SER A 75 2.56 -1.70 1.48
C SER A 75 1.46 -2.53 0.81
N SER A 76 0.26 -1.99 0.57
CA SER A 76 -0.72 -2.70 -0.26
C SER A 76 -0.26 -2.66 -1.72
N SER A 77 0.60 -3.62 -2.07
CA SER A 77 0.82 -4.08 -3.44
C SER A 77 -0.51 -3.99 -4.19
N ARG A 78 -0.53 -3.28 -5.32
CA ARG A 78 -1.72 -3.04 -6.17
C ARG A 78 -2.30 -4.32 -6.79
N ASN A 79 -1.94 -5.50 -6.28
CA ASN A 79 -2.45 -6.79 -6.68
C ASN A 79 -3.51 -7.28 -5.67
N LYS A 80 -4.58 -6.50 -5.44
CA LYS A 80 -5.85 -7.12 -5.01
C LYS A 80 -6.37 -7.92 -6.20
N ARG A 81 -5.92 -9.18 -6.33
CA ARG A 81 -6.57 -10.15 -7.21
C ARG A 81 -8.05 -10.16 -6.83
N LYS A 82 -8.93 -9.90 -7.79
CA LYS A 82 -10.38 -10.10 -7.60
C LYS A 82 -10.56 -11.54 -7.13
N LYS A 83 -11.08 -11.71 -5.91
CA LYS A 83 -11.51 -13.01 -5.42
C LYS A 83 -12.79 -13.33 -6.18
N ASN A 84 -12.66 -13.99 -7.34
CA ASN A 84 -13.82 -14.62 -7.95
C ASN A 84 -14.38 -15.60 -6.92
N SER A 85 -15.66 -15.48 -6.57
CA SER A 85 -16.35 -16.46 -5.76
C SER A 85 -16.49 -17.74 -6.58
N SER A 86 -15.45 -18.56 -6.61
CA SER A 86 -15.48 -19.85 -7.30
C SER A 86 -16.58 -20.69 -6.67
N LYS A 87 -17.43 -21.30 -7.50
CA LYS A 87 -18.39 -22.34 -7.07
C LYS A 87 -17.70 -23.63 -6.61
N ALA A 88 -16.37 -23.68 -6.71
CA ALA A 88 -15.54 -24.78 -6.30
C ALA A 88 -15.55 -25.00 -4.78
N THR A 89 -16.31 -25.98 -4.32
CA THR A 89 -16.04 -26.68 -3.06
C THR A 89 -15.04 -27.81 -3.32
N SER A 90 -14.22 -28.13 -2.31
CA SER A 90 -13.25 -29.23 -2.36
C SER A 90 -13.91 -30.57 -2.65
N GLU A 91 -15.07 -30.82 -2.02
CA GLU A 91 -15.85 -32.05 -2.20
C GLU A 91 -16.23 -32.29 -3.66
N ARG A 92 -16.73 -31.25 -4.34
CA ARG A 92 -17.14 -31.34 -5.74
C ARG A 92 -15.97 -31.61 -6.68
N PHE A 93 -14.79 -31.08 -6.38
CA PHE A 93 -13.58 -31.37 -7.14
C PHE A 93 -13.20 -32.86 -7.06
N TYR A 94 -13.16 -33.43 -5.86
CA TYR A 94 -12.84 -34.84 -5.67
C TYR A 94 -13.87 -35.78 -6.30
N GLU A 95 -15.17 -35.44 -6.22
CA GLU A 95 -16.21 -36.20 -6.93
C GLU A 95 -15.92 -36.26 -8.43
N MET A 96 -15.56 -35.15 -9.06
CA MET A 96 -15.26 -35.15 -10.49
C MET A 96 -13.99 -35.93 -10.83
N VAL A 97 -12.97 -35.91 -9.97
CA VAL A 97 -11.77 -36.74 -10.15
C VAL A 97 -12.11 -38.23 -10.05
N ILE A 98 -12.92 -38.64 -9.08
CA ILE A 98 -13.34 -40.04 -8.90
C ILE A 98 -14.20 -40.53 -10.08
N ASN A 99 -14.98 -39.63 -10.70
CA ASN A 99 -15.84 -39.94 -11.85
C ASN A 99 -15.11 -39.81 -13.21
N ASP A 100 -13.76 -39.86 -13.23
CA ASP A 100 -12.92 -39.84 -14.44
C ASP A 100 -13.10 -38.61 -15.36
N TYR A 101 -13.48 -37.45 -14.81
CA TYR A 101 -13.55 -36.22 -15.61
C TYR A 101 -12.15 -35.76 -16.03
N THR A 102 -12.04 -35.22 -17.24
CA THR A 102 -10.77 -34.68 -17.72
C THR A 102 -10.40 -33.38 -17.00
N PRO A 103 -9.11 -33.04 -16.87
CA PRO A 103 -8.68 -31.78 -16.25
C PRO A 103 -9.30 -30.53 -16.87
N LYS A 104 -9.60 -30.57 -18.18
CA LYS A 104 -10.24 -29.47 -18.92
C LYS A 104 -11.71 -29.30 -18.53
N GLU A 105 -12.44 -30.40 -18.31
CA GLU A 105 -13.84 -30.38 -17.90
C GLU A 105 -13.98 -29.88 -16.46
N ILE A 106 -13.10 -30.36 -15.56
CA ILE A 106 -13.07 -29.92 -14.16
C ILE A 106 -12.79 -28.41 -14.07
N ALA A 107 -11.81 -27.92 -14.83
CA ALA A 107 -11.47 -26.49 -14.85
C ALA A 107 -12.64 -25.61 -15.31
N LYS A 108 -13.36 -26.07 -16.35
CA LYS A 108 -14.51 -25.34 -16.92
C LYS A 108 -15.72 -25.35 -15.98
N GLU A 109 -16.01 -26.48 -15.35
CA GLU A 109 -17.19 -26.65 -14.49
C GLU A 109 -17.04 -25.89 -13.17
N LEU A 110 -15.83 -25.89 -12.60
CA LEU A 110 -15.56 -25.26 -11.30
C LEU A 110 -15.06 -23.81 -11.40
N ASP A 111 -14.87 -23.31 -12.63
CA ASP A 111 -14.26 -21.99 -12.91
C ASP A 111 -12.89 -21.82 -12.21
N ILE A 112 -12.06 -22.87 -12.29
CA ILE A 112 -10.71 -22.91 -11.71
C ILE A 112 -9.68 -22.83 -12.84
N PRO A 113 -8.55 -22.12 -12.67
CA PRO A 113 -7.44 -22.16 -13.62
C PRO A 113 -6.97 -23.60 -13.90
N LEU A 114 -6.95 -23.99 -15.18
CA LEU A 114 -6.54 -25.32 -15.64
C LEU A 114 -5.17 -25.76 -15.09
N VAL A 115 -4.25 -24.80 -14.93
CA VAL A 115 -2.91 -25.04 -14.40
C VAL A 115 -2.97 -25.67 -13.00
N LEU A 116 -3.91 -25.25 -12.15
CA LEU A 116 -4.06 -25.80 -10.80
C LEU A 116 -4.59 -27.22 -10.82
N VAL A 117 -5.52 -27.52 -11.73
CA VAL A 117 -6.05 -28.87 -11.92
C VAL A 117 -4.94 -29.80 -12.41
N MET A 118 -4.18 -29.37 -13.41
CA MET A 118 -3.05 -30.16 -13.93
C MET A 118 -1.97 -30.40 -12.87
N ASP A 119 -1.64 -29.40 -12.04
CA ASP A 119 -0.68 -29.56 -10.95
C ASP A 119 -1.13 -30.65 -9.95
N TYR A 120 -2.41 -30.72 -9.61
CA TYR A 120 -2.95 -31.80 -8.79
C TYR A 120 -2.79 -33.17 -9.46
N PHE A 121 -3.19 -33.30 -10.73
CA PHE A 121 -3.11 -34.57 -11.45
C PHE A 121 -1.66 -35.08 -11.56
N ASN A 122 -0.70 -34.18 -11.82
CA ASN A 122 0.73 -34.53 -11.86
C ASN A 122 1.28 -34.95 -10.49
N LYS A 123 0.82 -34.31 -9.40
CA LYS A 123 1.25 -34.64 -8.03
C LYS A 123 0.74 -36.00 -7.57
N GLU A 124 -0.50 -36.33 -7.92
CA GLU A 124 -1.14 -37.60 -7.58
C GLU A 124 -0.78 -38.72 -8.58
N GLY A 125 -0.03 -38.42 -9.65
CA GLY A 125 0.36 -39.40 -10.66
C GLY A 125 -0.81 -39.93 -11.50
N LEU A 126 -1.87 -39.12 -11.64
CA LEU A 126 -3.02 -39.42 -12.48
C LEU A 126 -2.73 -39.18 -13.97
N ILE A 127 -1.69 -38.38 -14.27
CA ILE A 127 -1.14 -38.06 -15.60
C ILE A 127 0.38 -37.96 -15.49
#